data_AF-A0A8J6DV16-F1
#
_entry.id   AF-A0A8J6DV16-F1
#
_cell.length_a   1.000
_cell.length_b   1.000
_cell.length_c   1.000
_cell.angle_alpha   90.00
_cell.angle_beta   90.00
_cell.angle_gamma   90.00
#
_symmetry.space_group_name_H-M   'P 1'
#
loop_
_entity.id
_entity.type
_entity.pdbx_description
1 polymer ?
#
loop_
_entity_poly.entity_id
_entity_poly.type
_entity_poly.pdbx_seq_one_letter_code
_entity_poly.pdbx_strand_id
1 'polypeptide(L)' 'MNDSNRLKYVVHHSSTILAETNDVTFTFGFRTHFGGGETAGFALIYDSLDDKKKNEPKHKLVRHGSRERKDLKK' A
#
# COMPACT_ATOMS: atom_id res chain seq x y z
N MET A 1 -13.06 -13.09 5.07
CA MET A 1 -12.16 -12.64 3.98
C MET A 1 -11.07 -11.80 4.62
N ASN A 2 -9.83 -12.27 4.68
CA ASN A 2 -8.78 -11.63 5.50
C ASN A 2 -8.39 -10.27 4.90
N ASP A 3 -8.18 -9.26 5.75
CA ASP A 3 -7.83 -7.87 5.36
C ASP A 3 -6.65 -7.80 4.37
N SER A 4 -5.74 -8.77 4.46
CA SER A 4 -4.59 -8.87 3.55
C SER A 4 -4.98 -9.16 2.09
N ASN A 5 -6.08 -9.88 1.84
CA ASN A 5 -6.56 -10.16 0.48
C ASN A 5 -7.34 -8.97 -0.09
N ARG A 6 -7.99 -8.18 0.77
CA ARG A 6 -8.70 -6.96 0.37
C ARG A 6 -7.73 -5.85 -0.07
N LEU A 7 -6.64 -5.65 0.66
CA LEU A 7 -5.60 -4.67 0.30
C LEU A 7 -4.92 -5.03 -1.03
N LYS A 8 -4.65 -6.31 -1.29
CA LYS A 8 -4.09 -6.76 -2.57
C LYS A 8 -5.00 -6.45 -3.76
N TYR A 9 -6.32 -6.67 -3.62
CA TYR A 9 -7.30 -6.37 -4.66
C TYR A 9 -7.43 -4.86 -4.94
N VAL A 10 -7.45 -4.04 -3.87
CA VAL A 10 -7.53 -2.58 -3.98
C VAL A 10 -6.27 -2.00 -4.62
N VAL A 11 -5.09 -2.47 -4.24
CA VAL A 11 -3.82 -2.02 -4.84
C VAL A 11 -3.79 -2.38 -6.33
N HIS A 12 -4.09 -3.62 -6.69
CA HIS A 12 -4.13 -4.08 -8.08
C HIS A 12 -5.15 -3.32 -8.95
N HIS A 13 -6.36 -3.05 -8.44
CA HIS A 13 -7.34 -2.23 -9.16
C HIS A 13 -6.90 -0.76 -9.25
N SER A 14 -6.33 -0.20 -8.19
CA SER A 14 -5.84 1.18 -8.19
C SER A 14 -4.71 1.41 -9.19
N SER A 15 -3.78 0.47 -9.35
CA SER A 15 -2.71 0.58 -10.34
C SER A 15 -3.23 0.58 -11.77
N THR A 16 -4.26 -0.22 -12.05
CA THR A 16 -4.89 -0.25 -13.38
C THR A 16 -5.59 1.06 -13.70
N ILE A 17 -6.20 1.70 -12.70
CA ILE A 17 -6.89 2.99 -12.86
C ILE A 17 -5.91 4.15 -12.97
N LEU A 18 -4.77 4.09 -12.27
CA LEU A 18 -3.75 5.14 -12.26
C LEU A 18 -2.64 4.96 -13.32
N ALA A 19 -2.73 3.92 -14.18
CA ALA A 19 -1.80 3.61 -15.27
C ALA A 19 -0.31 3.42 -14.88
N GLU A 20 0.00 3.34 -13.59
CA GLU A 20 1.36 3.23 -13.05
C GLU A 20 1.66 1.84 -12.48
N THR A 21 2.95 1.50 -12.43
CA THR A 21 3.46 0.26 -11.85
C THR A 21 3.21 0.24 -10.33
N ASN A 22 2.58 -0.85 -9.85
CA ASN A 22 2.24 -1.11 -8.44
C ASN A 22 3.36 -0.83 -7.43
N ASP A 23 4.61 -0.92 -7.89
CA ASP A 23 5.78 -0.82 -7.05
C ASP A 23 6.06 0.60 -6.55
N VAL A 24 5.65 1.64 -7.30
CA VAL A 24 5.87 3.05 -6.90
C VAL A 24 4.68 3.69 -6.17
N THR A 25 3.51 3.06 -6.18
CA THR A 25 2.32 3.58 -5.47
C THR A 25 2.27 3.09 -4.02
N PHE A 26 1.82 3.94 -3.09
CA PHE A 26 1.56 3.59 -1.70
C PHE A 26 0.13 3.98 -1.32
N THR A 27 -0.67 3.03 -0.83
CA THR A 27 -2.08 3.29 -0.50
C THR A 27 -2.38 3.04 0.98
N PHE A 28 -3.20 3.90 1.59
CA PHE A 28 -3.48 3.85 3.02
C PHE A 28 -4.81 4.52 3.39
N GLY A 29 -5.21 4.36 4.66
CA GLY A 29 -6.36 5.08 5.21
C GLY A 29 -7.72 4.64 4.65
N PHE A 30 -7.82 3.41 4.14
CA PHE A 30 -9.07 2.91 3.56
C PHE A 30 -10.19 2.84 4.58
N ARG A 31 -11.31 3.53 4.30
CA ARG A 31 -12.55 3.46 5.06
C ARG A 31 -13.70 3.08 4.13
N THR A 32 -14.46 2.08 4.55
CA THR A 32 -15.62 1.59 3.80
C THR A 32 -16.87 2.25 4.37
N HIS A 33 -17.77 2.72 3.51
CA HIS A 33 -19.07 3.22 3.96
C HIS A 33 -19.90 2.10 4.61
N PHE A 34 -20.72 2.48 5.58
CA PHE A 34 -21.61 1.53 6.24
C PHE A 34 -22.64 1.01 5.22
N GLY A 35 -22.76 -0.31 5.10
CA GLY A 35 -23.54 -0.96 4.03
C GLY A 35 -22.71 -1.42 2.82
N GLY A 36 -21.42 -1.09 2.74
CA GLY A 36 -20.54 -1.55 1.66
C GLY A 36 -20.70 -0.76 0.36
N GLY A 37 -20.30 -1.34 -0.77
CA GLY A 37 -20.40 -0.74 -2.10
C GLY A 37 -19.35 0.32 -2.42
N GLU A 38 -19.02 1.18 -1.45
CA GLU A 38 -18.06 2.27 -1.62
C GLU A 38 -16.95 2.23 -0.55
N THR A 39 -15.72 2.42 -1.00
CA THR A 39 -14.54 2.51 -0.14
C THR A 39 -13.70 3.69 -0.57
N ALA A 40 -13.46 4.62 0.35
CA ALA A 40 -12.57 5.75 0.14
C ALA A 40 -11.19 5.44 0.75
N GLY A 41 -10.13 6.00 0.18
CA GLY A 41 -8.77 5.88 0.68
C GLY A 41 -7.85 6.88 0.01
N PHE A 42 -6.60 6.91 0.46
CA PHE A 42 -5.58 7.82 -0.05
C PHE A 42 -4.47 7.03 -0.74
N ALA A 43 -3.87 7.64 -1.76
CA ALA A 43 -2.72 7.11 -2.48
C ALA A 43 -1.62 8.18 -2.54
N LEU A 44 -0.38 7.75 -2.33
CA LEU A 44 0.83 8.50 -2.66
C LEU A 44 1.46 7.85 -3.88
N ILE A 45 1.72 8.67 -4.89
CA ILE A 45 2.38 8.27 -6.13
C ILE A 45 3.78 8.87 -6.11
N TYR A 46 4.77 8.05 -6.44
CA TYR A 46 6.16 8.46 -6.55
C TYR A 46 6.66 8.21 -7.98
N ASP A 47 7.55 9.06 -8.46
CA ASP A 47 8.18 8.87 -9.78
C ASP A 47 9.18 7.71 -9.76
N SER A 48 9.77 7.40 -8.59
CA SER A 48 10.81 6.38 -8.44
C SER A 48 10.64 5.50 -7.19
N LEU A 49 11.18 4.28 -7.29
CA LEU A 49 11.23 3.32 -6.17
C LEU A 49 12.15 3.77 -5.03
N ASP A 50 13.19 4.54 -5.36
CA ASP A 50 14.15 5.00 -4.37
C ASP A 50 13.56 6.15 -3.53
N ASP A 51 12.79 7.04 -4.15
CA ASP A 51 12.07 8.10 -3.44
C ASP A 51 11.04 7.50 -2.48
N LYS A 52 10.31 6.47 -2.91
CA LYS A 52 9.39 5.73 -2.04
C LYS A 52 10.10 5.14 -0.82
N LYS A 53 11.24 4.46 -1.02
CA LYS A 53 12.01 3.83 0.07
C LYS A 53 12.65 4.84 1.03
N LYS A 54 13.02 6.02 0.52
CA LYS A 54 13.65 7.10 1.29
C LYS A 54 12.63 7.86 2.14
N ASN A 55 11.45 8.11 1.60
CA ASN A 55 10.45 8.98 2.21
C ASN A 55 9.45 8.21 3.11
N GLU A 56 9.25 6.90 2.92
CA GLU A 56 8.35 6.12 3.77
C GLU A 56 9.02 5.61 5.07
N PRO A 57 8.35 5.73 6.23
CA PRO A 57 8.77 5.09 7.47
C PRO A 57 9.00 3.59 7.33
N LYS A 58 10.08 3.09 7.93
CA LYS A 58 10.53 1.68 7.86
C LYS A 58 9.43 0.65 8.17
N HIS A 59 8.53 0.96 9.11
CA HIS A 59 7.45 0.04 9.50
C HIS A 59 6.42 -0.19 8.39
N LYS A 60 6.15 0.81 7.54
CA LYS A 60 5.24 0.68 6.40
C LYS A 60 5.87 -0.14 5.28
N LEU A 61 7.16 0.03 5.02
CA LEU A 61 7.90 -0.77 4.04
C LEU A 61 7.85 -2.27 4.39
N VAL A 62 7.93 -2.59 5.69
CA VAL A 62 7.78 -3.98 6.17
C VAL A 62 6.35 -4.50 5.95
N ARG A 63 5.33 -3.68 6.26
CA ARG A 63 3.92 -4.06 6.09
C ARG A 63 3.56 -4.36 4.64
N HIS A 64 4.16 -3.64 3.69
CA HIS A 64 3.97 -3.84 2.25
C HIS A 64 4.93 -4.87 1.64
N GLY A 65 5.79 -5.50 2.44
CA GLY A 65 6.74 -6.51 1.96
C GLY A 65 7.92 -5.95 1.16
N SER A 66 8.05 -4.63 1.06
CA SER A 66 9.17 -3.97 0.35
C SER A 66 10.48 -3.99 1.16
N ARG A 67 10.44 -4.41 2.43
CA ARG A 67 11.61 -4.57 3.29
C ARG A 67 11.38 -5.67 4.31
N GLU A 68 12.38 -6.50 4.56
CA GLU A 68 12.30 -7.50 5.63
C GLU A 68 12.34 -6.86 7.01
N ARG A 69 11.54 -7.42 7.93
CA ARG A 69 11.57 -7.02 9.32
C ARG A 69 12.91 -7.47 9.90
N LYS A 70 13.72 -6.54 10.40
CA LYS A 70 14.90 -6.92 11.16
C LYS A 70 14.41 -7.40 12.52
N ASP A 71 14.49 -8.70 12.75
CA ASP A 71 14.31 -9.24 14.09
C ASP A 71 15.41 -8.68 14.99
N LEU A 72 15.01 -8.09 16.11
CA LEU A 72 15.94 -7.70 17.15
C LEU A 72 16.59 -8.99 17.64
N LYS A 73 17.89 -9.20 17.34
CA LYS A 73 18.66 -10.27 17.96
C LYS A 73 18.60 -10.03 19.48
N LYS A 74 17.96 -10.97 20.17
CA LYS A 74 17.87 -11.01 21.63
C LYS A 74 19.22 -11.40 22.22
#